data_AF-A0A3E3DZW3-F1
#
_entry.id   AF-A0A3E3DZW3-F1
#
_cell.length_a   1.000
_cell.length_b   1.000
_cell.length_c   1.000
_cell.angle_alpha   90.00
_cell.angle_beta   90.00
_cell.angle_gamma   90.00
#
_symmetry.space_group_name_H-M   'P 1'
#
loop_
_entity.id
_entity.type
_entity.pdbx_description
1 polymer ?
#
loop_
_entity_poly.entity_id
_entity_poly.type
_entity_poly.pdbx_seq_one_letter_code
_entity_poly.pdbx_strand_id
1 'polypeptide(L)' 'MKAKEMFESMGWKQTTNEPSHIAYERGYRTIYFIRDGESGIVTSSGHINMHVLKAINEQCKEIGWI' A
#
# COMPACT_ATOMS: atom_id res chain seq x y z
N MET A 1 15.01 1.71 -1.73
CA MET A 1 13.99 1.10 -2.61
C MET A 1 12.67 1.74 -2.22
N LYS A 2 11.88 2.21 -3.19
CA LYS A 2 10.58 2.83 -2.93
C LYS A 2 9.53 1.77 -2.64
N ALA A 3 8.48 2.10 -1.91
CA ALA A 3 7.39 1.17 -1.57
C ALA A 3 6.77 0.54 -2.82
N LYS A 4 6.55 1.34 -3.86
CA LYS A 4 6.07 0.87 -5.17
C LYS A 4 6.94 -0.24 -5.76
N GLU A 5 8.25 -0.07 -5.77
CA GLU A 5 9.20 -1.05 -6.32
C GLU A 5 9.15 -2.36 -5.52
N MET A 6 8.98 -2.26 -4.19
CA MET A 6 8.81 -3.43 -3.34
C MET A 6 7.51 -4.18 -3.67
N PHE A 7 6.40 -3.47 -3.82
CA PHE A 7 5.11 -4.05 -4.25
C PHE A 7 5.22 -4.74 -5.61
N GLU A 8 5.80 -4.07 -6.60
CA GLU A 8 5.99 -4.60 -7.96
C GLU A 8 6.84 -5.87 -7.97
N SER A 9 7.92 -5.93 -7.18
CA SER A 9 8.76 -7.14 -7.06
C SER A 9 8.01 -8.37 -6.51
N MET A 10 6.90 -8.14 -5.80
CA MET A 10 6.03 -9.18 -5.24
C MET A 10 4.80 -9.48 -6.11
N GLY A 11 4.73 -8.90 -7.31
CA GLY A 11 3.63 -9.05 -8.25
C GLY A 11 2.40 -8.21 -7.94
N TRP A 12 2.50 -7.22 -7.05
CA TRP A 12 1.44 -6.25 -6.84
C TRP A 12 1.57 -5.11 -7.85
N LYS A 13 0.45 -4.68 -8.41
CA LYS A 13 0.40 -3.58 -9.36
C LYS A 13 -0.30 -2.40 -8.72
N GLN A 14 0.31 -1.22 -8.79
CA GLN A 14 -0.37 0.02 -8.41
C GLN A 14 -1.50 0.28 -9.42
N THR A 15 -2.74 0.32 -8.94
CA THR A 15 -3.92 0.59 -9.78
C THR A 15 -4.38 2.03 -9.65
N THR A 16 -4.19 2.64 -8.48
CA THR A 16 -4.61 4.02 -8.24
C THR A 16 -3.57 4.80 -7.42
N ASN A 17 -3.43 6.09 -7.73
CA ASN A 17 -2.65 7.07 -6.96
C ASN A 17 -3.36 8.42 -7.00
N GLU A 18 -4.44 8.53 -6.24
CA GLU A 18 -5.27 9.72 -6.16
C GLU A 18 -5.00 10.52 -4.89
N PRO A 19 -5.38 11.81 -4.83
CA PRO A 19 -5.27 12.60 -3.61
C PRO A 19 -5.94 11.95 -2.40
N SER A 20 -7.02 11.19 -2.61
CA SER A 20 -7.79 10.51 -1.56
C SER A 20 -7.22 9.14 -1.18
N HIS A 21 -6.48 8.44 -2.05
CA HIS A 21 -5.99 7.11 -1.75
C HIS A 21 -4.91 6.59 -2.72
N ILE A 22 -4.15 5.59 -2.26
CA ILE A 22 -3.29 4.73 -3.10
C ILE A 22 -3.84 3.31 -3.06
N ALA A 23 -3.88 2.62 -4.21
CA ALA A 23 -4.33 1.24 -4.30
C ALA A 23 -3.30 0.34 -5.02
N TYR A 24 -3.11 -0.86 -4.49
CA TYR A 24 -2.33 -1.93 -5.11
C TYR A 24 -3.14 -3.22 -5.20
N GLU A 25 -3.10 -3.90 -6.34
CA GLU A 25 -3.84 -5.13 -6.60
C GLU A 25 -2.92 -6.30 -6.98
N ARG A 26 -3.33 -7.50 -6.58
CA ARG A 26 -2.69 -8.77 -6.99
C ARG A 26 -3.73 -9.90 -7.04
N GLY A 27 -4.23 -10.19 -8.24
CA GLY A 27 -5.37 -11.10 -8.42
C GLY A 27 -6.62 -10.52 -7.74
N TYR A 28 -7.27 -11.28 -6.86
CA TYR A 28 -8.44 -10.83 -6.10
C TYR A 28 -8.10 -10.09 -4.78
N ARG A 29 -6.83 -9.72 -4.57
CA ARG A 29 -6.36 -9.04 -3.36
C ARG A 29 -6.08 -7.58 -3.65
N THR A 30 -6.40 -6.72 -2.68
CA THR A 30 -6.17 -5.29 -2.76
C THR A 30 -5.61 -4.75 -1.45
N ILE A 31 -4.73 -3.75 -1.55
CA ILE A 31 -4.25 -2.94 -0.44
C ILE A 31 -4.61 -1.49 -0.74
N TYR A 32 -5.31 -0.84 0.18
CA TYR A 32 -5.65 0.57 0.10
C TYR A 32 -4.97 1.36 1.21
N PHE A 33 -4.41 2.50 0.83
CA PHE A 33 -3.91 3.54 1.73
C PHE A 33 -4.85 4.73 1.60
N ILE A 34 -5.75 4.92 2.57
CA ILE A 34 -6.76 5.99 2.53
C ILE A 34 -6.15 7.27 3.09
N ARG A 35 -5.99 8.29 2.25
CA ARG A 35 -5.52 9.63 2.63
C ARG A 35 -6.71 10.49 3.06
N ASP A 36 -7.47 10.02 4.05
CA ASP A 36 -8.30 10.96 4.80
C ASP A 36 -7.42 11.62 5.88
N GLY A 37 -7.69 12.87 6.22
CA GLY A 37 -6.85 13.64 7.14
C GLY A 37 -6.92 13.16 8.60
N GLU A 38 -7.73 12.15 8.94
CA GLU A 38 -8.08 11.80 10.31
C GLU A 38 -7.71 10.37 10.73
N SER A 39 -7.67 9.42 9.80
CA SER A 39 -7.67 7.99 10.14
C SER A 39 -6.38 7.27 9.80
N GLY A 40 -5.64 7.71 8.77
CA GLY A 40 -4.40 7.02 8.35
C GLY A 40 -4.61 5.52 8.14
N ILE A 41 -5.81 5.10 7.73
CA ILE A 41 -6.18 3.69 7.70
C ILE A 41 -5.54 3.01 6.48
N VAL A 42 -4.81 1.93 6.75
CA VAL A 42 -4.42 0.92 5.75
C VAL A 42 -5.41 -0.23 5.82
N THR A 43 -6.09 -0.54 4.71
CA THR A 43 -6.93 -1.74 4.60
C THR A 43 -6.34 -2.73 3.62
N SER A 44 -6.52 -4.03 3.87
CA SER A 44 -6.10 -5.08 2.97
C SER A 44 -7.11 -6.21 2.91
N SER A 45 -7.41 -6.69 1.71
CA SER A 45 -8.14 -7.93 1.50
C SER A 45 -7.16 -9.11 1.36
N GLY A 46 -6.96 -9.85 2.46
CA GLY A 46 -6.25 -11.12 2.48
C GLY A 46 -5.04 -11.19 3.43
N HIS A 47 -4.29 -12.29 3.34
CA HIS A 47 -3.10 -12.50 4.18
C HIS A 47 -1.91 -11.64 3.72
N ILE A 48 -1.35 -10.88 4.67
CA ILE A 48 -0.14 -10.07 4.50
C ILE A 48 1.06 -10.89 4.98
N ASN A 49 2.07 -11.06 4.13
CA ASN A 49 3.35 -11.65 4.54
C ASN A 49 4.35 -10.56 4.96
N MET A 50 5.49 -10.96 5.53
CA MET A 50 6.48 -10.01 6.05
C MET A 50 7.05 -9.04 4.99
N HIS A 51 7.18 -9.46 3.74
CA HIS A 51 7.69 -8.60 2.66
C HIS A 51 6.66 -7.52 2.30
N VAL A 52 5.38 -7.90 2.22
CA VAL A 52 4.27 -6.96 2.03
C VAL A 52 4.18 -6.00 3.21
N LEU A 53 4.36 -6.48 4.44
CA LEU A 53 4.37 -5.61 5.63
C LEU A 53 5.49 -4.56 5.58
N LYS A 54 6.71 -4.94 5.16
CA LYS A 54 7.80 -3.98 4.95
C LYS A 54 7.47 -2.93 3.87
N ALA A 55 6.84 -3.36 2.77
CA ALA A 55 6.41 -2.43 1.72
C ALA A 55 5.32 -1.47 2.20
N ILE A 56 4.36 -1.95 3.01
CA ILE A 56 3.36 -1.11 3.68
C ILE A 56 4.06 -0.08 4.58
N ASN A 57 5.02 -0.50 5.40
CA ASN A 57 5.77 0.39 6.28
C ASN A 57 6.52 1.49 5.52
N GLU A 58 7.21 1.15 4.42
CA GLU A 58 7.85 2.16 3.56
C GLU A 58 6.82 3.07 2.90
N GLN A 59 5.65 2.54 2.48
CA GLN A 59 4.59 3.37 1.91
C GLN A 59 4.07 4.39 2.93
N CYS A 60 3.92 4.02 4.20
CA CYS A 60 3.50 4.91 5.29
C CYS A 60 4.51 6.03 5.54
N LYS A 61 5.82 5.75 5.48
CA LYS A 61 6.87 6.80 5.57
C LYS A 61 6.81 7.76 4.39
N GLU A 62 6.66 7.23 3.17
CA GLU A 62 6.61 8.04 1.95
C GLU A 62 5.42 9.02 1.93
N ILE A 63 4.29 8.64 2.53
CA ILE A 63 3.10 9.50 2.66
C ILE A 63 3.10 10.35 3.93
N GLY A 64 4.15 10.27 4.77
CA GLY A 64 4.33 11.08 5.97
C GLY A 64 3.45 10.69 7.15
N TRP A 65 3.02 9.43 7.24
CA TRP A 65 2.24 8.93 8.38
C TRP A 65 3.11 8.47 9.56
N ILE A 66 4.35 8.06 9.29
CA ILE A 66 5.36 7.65 10.28
C ILE A 66 6.78 8.07 9.85
#